data_AF-A0ABD6EXL8-F1
#
_entry.id   AF-A0ABD6EXL8-F1
#
_cell.length_a   1.000
_cell.length_b   1.000
_cell.length_c   1.000
_cell.angle_alpha   90.00
_cell.angle_beta   90.00
_cell.angle_gamma   90.00
#
_symmetry.space_group_name_H-M   'P 1'
#
loop_
_entity.id
_entity.type
_entity.pdbx_description
1 polymer ?
#
loop_
_entity_poly.entity_id
_entity_poly.type
_entity_poly.pdbx_seq_one_letter_code
_entity_poly.pdbx_strand_id
1 'polypeptide(L)'
;MSVDCPLDNYVKRILDFAKYGQGDAKELLEYNRRAVADVLERNADNLDRVLEALCSPCYTISIISVLLAKMQQPTLPTNTEKIEATLIQVENMLNIFDRESILKAIDLYIALFRRILQYFLRPECKVIFQCCPRY
;
A
#
# COMPACT_ATOMS: atom_id res chain seq x y z
N MET A 1 20.27 23.42 4.70
CA MET A 1 19.98 22.29 3.80
C MET A 1 18.86 21.52 4.47
N SER A 2 17.65 21.52 3.91
CA SER A 2 16.55 20.73 4.45
C SER A 2 16.94 19.26 4.36
N VAL A 3 16.82 18.53 5.48
CA VAL A 3 16.85 17.07 5.42
C VAL A 3 15.53 16.68 4.79
N ASP A 4 15.51 16.44 3.48
CA ASP A 4 14.29 16.08 2.77
C ASP A 4 13.70 14.80 3.40
N CYS A 5 12.42 14.85 3.77
CA CYS A 5 11.73 13.74 4.41
C CYS A 5 11.81 12.50 3.50
N PRO A 6 12.12 11.30 4.03
CA PRO A 6 12.21 10.08 3.22
C PRO A 6 10.96 9.80 2.37
N LEU A 7 9.78 10.16 2.88
CA LEU A 7 8.51 10.03 2.14
C LEU A 7 8.39 11.06 1.00
N ASP A 8 8.85 12.28 1.20
CA ASP A 8 8.83 13.32 0.15
C ASP A 8 9.75 12.93 -1.01
N ASN A 9 10.92 12.39 -0.68
CA ASN A 9 11.84 11.81 -1.66
C ASN A 9 11.23 10.61 -2.39
N TYR A 10 10.49 9.78 -1.68
CA TYR A 10 9.78 8.66 -2.28
C TYR A 10 8.73 9.15 -3.30
N VAL A 11 7.84 10.06 -2.89
CA VAL A 11 6.79 10.62 -3.76
C VAL A 11 7.41 11.31 -4.97
N LYS A 12 8.41 12.17 -4.77
CA LYS A 12 9.10 12.88 -5.86
C LYS A 12 9.64 11.91 -6.90
N ARG A 13 10.29 10.82 -6.46
CA ARG A 13 10.84 9.83 -7.37
C ARG A 13 9.77 9.08 -8.16
N ILE A 14 8.62 8.77 -7.56
CA ILE A 14 7.46 8.20 -8.28
C ILE A 14 6.93 9.18 -9.33
N LEU A 15 6.82 10.46 -9.01
CA LEU A 15 6.38 11.49 -9.94
C LEU A 15 7.38 11.67 -11.10
N ASP A 16 8.68 11.60 -10.83
CA ASP A 16 9.72 11.69 -11.86
C ASP A 16 9.65 10.49 -12.83
N PHE A 17 9.40 9.28 -12.33
CA PHE A 17 9.17 8.10 -13.17
C PHE A 17 8.00 8.31 -14.16
N ALA A 18 6.89 8.89 -13.70
CA ALA A 18 5.73 9.13 -14.55
C ALA A 18 5.93 10.30 -15.52
N LYS A 19 6.56 11.40 -15.07
CA LYS A 19 6.71 12.63 -15.86
C LYS A 19 7.72 12.49 -16.99
N TYR A 20 8.81 11.79 -16.76
CA TYR A 20 9.92 11.74 -17.72
C TYR A 20 9.98 10.41 -18.49
N GLY A 21 9.04 9.49 -18.24
CA GLY A 21 9.10 8.12 -18.78
C GLY A 21 10.42 7.44 -18.43
N GLN A 22 11.05 7.85 -17.33
CA GLN A 22 12.48 7.60 -17.05
C GLN A 22 12.77 6.25 -16.40
N GLY A 23 11.80 5.33 -16.40
CA GLY A 23 12.01 3.98 -15.89
C GLY A 23 11.28 2.96 -16.73
N ASP A 24 11.99 1.88 -17.05
CA ASP A 24 11.35 0.60 -17.33
C ASP A 24 10.37 0.31 -16.17
N ALA A 25 9.19 -0.21 -16.47
CA ALA A 25 8.22 -0.64 -15.46
C ALA A 25 8.87 -1.58 -14.42
N LYS A 26 9.90 -2.31 -14.82
CA LYS A 26 10.75 -3.12 -13.95
C LYS A 26 11.53 -2.29 -12.92
N GLU A 27 12.10 -1.16 -13.30
CA GLU A 27 12.85 -0.30 -12.37
C GLU A 27 11.92 0.35 -11.33
N LEU A 28 10.75 0.83 -11.77
CA LEU A 28 9.71 1.33 -10.88
C LEU A 28 9.26 0.26 -9.87
N LEU A 29 9.10 -0.97 -10.33
CA LEU A 29 8.73 -2.10 -9.47
C LEU A 29 9.83 -2.43 -8.46
N GLU A 30 11.09 -2.54 -8.89
CA GLU A 30 12.23 -2.79 -8.00
C GLU A 30 12.40 -1.69 -6.96
N TYR A 31 12.20 -0.43 -7.37
CA TYR A 31 12.21 0.70 -6.47
C TYR A 31 11.13 0.56 -5.40
N ASN A 32 9.90 0.23 -5.80
CA ASN A 32 8.77 0.01 -4.89
C ASN A 32 9.01 -1.15 -3.92
N ARG A 33 9.52 -2.29 -4.41
CA ARG A 33 9.86 -3.46 -3.57
C ARG A 33 10.82 -3.10 -2.44
N ARG A 34 11.86 -2.32 -2.73
CA ARG A 34 12.84 -1.85 -1.73
C ARG A 34 12.21 -0.82 -0.79
N ALA A 35 11.46 0.14 -1.37
CA ALA A 35 10.84 1.21 -0.61
C ALA A 35 9.87 0.69 0.46
N VAL A 36 9.17 -0.43 0.24
CA VAL A 36 8.30 -1.06 1.25
C VAL A 36 9.04 -1.22 2.59
N ALA A 37 10.18 -1.91 2.61
CA ALA A 37 10.92 -2.18 3.85
C ALA A 37 11.81 -1.01 4.31
N ASP A 38 12.39 -0.27 3.35
CA ASP A 38 13.40 0.74 3.66
C ASP A 38 12.78 2.07 4.12
N VAL A 39 11.60 2.40 3.60
CA VAL A 39 10.98 3.72 3.76
C VAL A 39 9.55 3.62 4.26
N LEU A 40 8.68 2.87 3.59
CA LEU A 40 7.24 2.92 3.81
C LEU A 40 6.84 2.31 5.16
N GLU A 41 7.28 1.08 5.46
CA GLU A 41 7.01 0.41 6.74
C GLU A 41 7.48 1.24 7.94
N ARG A 42 8.61 1.94 7.80
CA ARG A 42 9.20 2.77 8.88
C ARG A 42 8.48 4.08 9.12
N ASN A 43 7.66 4.52 8.16
CA ASN A 43 6.95 5.79 8.20
C ASN A 43 5.44 5.59 8.08
N ALA A 44 4.95 4.44 8.56
CA ALA A 44 3.60 3.96 8.30
C ALA A 44 2.48 4.92 8.78
N ASP A 45 2.74 5.71 9.82
CA ASP A 45 1.82 6.74 10.35
C ASP A 45 1.59 7.93 9.41
N ASN A 46 2.46 8.14 8.43
CA ASN A 46 2.39 9.28 7.50
C ASN A 46 2.01 8.87 6.07
N LEU A 47 1.67 7.59 5.86
CA LEU A 47 1.41 7.04 4.52
C LEU A 47 0.09 7.51 3.90
N ASP A 48 -0.85 8.02 4.68
CA ASP A 48 -2.08 8.60 4.13
C ASP A 48 -1.79 9.78 3.20
N ARG A 49 -0.84 10.64 3.59
CA ARG A 49 -0.40 11.77 2.75
C ARG A 49 0.24 11.31 1.44
N VAL A 50 0.90 10.16 1.48
CA VAL A 50 1.51 9.55 0.28
C VAL A 50 0.41 9.03 -0.66
N LEU A 51 -0.63 8.40 -0.13
CA LEU A 51 -1.78 7.95 -0.93
C LEU A 51 -2.53 9.14 -1.56
N GLU A 52 -2.73 10.22 -0.80
CA GLU A 52 -3.34 11.45 -1.31
C GLU A 52 -2.54 12.04 -2.48
N ALA A 53 -1.21 12.07 -2.38
CA ALA A 53 -0.32 12.56 -3.44
C ALA A 53 -0.29 11.65 -4.69
N LEU A 54 -0.59 10.36 -4.54
CA LEU A 54 -0.50 9.35 -5.59
C LEU A 54 -1.88 8.84 -6.05
N CYS A 55 -2.98 9.53 -5.74
CA CYS A 55 -4.35 9.12 -6.04
C CYS A 55 -4.69 9.22 -7.54
N SER A 56 -4.03 8.42 -8.37
CA SER A 56 -4.26 8.31 -9.82
C SER A 56 -3.91 6.90 -10.31
N PRO A 57 -4.64 6.36 -11.32
CA PRO A 57 -4.35 5.05 -11.89
C PRO A 57 -2.92 4.89 -12.43
N CYS A 58 -2.24 6.00 -12.76
CA CYS A 58 -0.85 5.96 -13.22
C CYS A 58 0.14 5.49 -12.14
N TYR A 59 -0.25 5.51 -10.87
CA TYR A 59 0.63 5.20 -9.73
C TYR A 59 0.24 3.90 -9.02
N THR A 60 -0.53 3.04 -9.67
CA THR A 60 -1.09 1.81 -9.08
C THR A 60 -0.04 0.91 -8.39
N ILE A 61 1.15 0.73 -8.99
CA ILE A 61 2.25 -0.04 -8.39
C ILE A 61 2.78 0.62 -7.09
N SER A 62 2.77 1.95 -7.03
CA SER A 62 3.20 2.69 -5.84
C SER A 62 2.10 2.73 -4.78
N ILE A 63 0.84 2.84 -5.17
CA ILE A 63 -0.32 2.76 -4.28
C ILE A 63 -0.37 1.39 -3.59
N ILE A 64 -0.22 0.29 -4.33
CA ILE A 64 -0.24 -1.06 -3.74
C ILE A 64 0.91 -1.27 -2.76
N SER A 65 2.08 -0.68 -3.02
CA SER A 65 3.24 -0.72 -2.13
C SER A 65 2.99 0.02 -0.82
N VAL A 66 2.33 1.17 -0.90
CA VAL A 66 1.94 1.97 0.28
C VAL A 66 0.87 1.25 1.09
N LEU A 67 -0.17 0.70 0.45
CA LEU A 67 -1.21 -0.09 1.12
C LEU A 67 -0.64 -1.34 1.78
N LEU A 68 0.30 -2.03 1.12
CA LEU A 68 1.02 -3.17 1.68
C LEU A 68 1.78 -2.77 2.96
N ALA A 69 2.56 -1.68 2.92
CA ALA A 69 3.29 -1.18 4.07
C ALA A 69 2.35 -0.80 5.24
N LYS A 70 1.19 -0.19 4.95
CA LYS A 70 0.16 0.09 5.96
C LYS A 70 -0.38 -1.21 6.59
N MET A 71 -0.67 -2.24 5.79
CA MET A 71 -1.13 -3.54 6.28
C MET A 71 -0.05 -4.36 7.00
N GLN A 72 1.23 -4.02 6.84
CA GLN A 72 2.35 -4.68 7.53
C GLN A 72 2.59 -4.16 8.95
N GLN A 73 1.87 -3.10 9.37
CA GLN A 73 1.94 -2.63 10.75
C GLN A 73 1.66 -3.76 11.76
N PRO A 74 2.36 -3.78 12.91
CA PRO A 74 2.08 -4.74 13.96
C PRO A 74 0.61 -4.66 14.37
N THR A 75 -0.06 -5.80 14.43
CA THR A 75 -1.48 -5.84 14.80
C THR A 75 -1.59 -5.92 16.31
N LEU A 76 -1.34 -4.78 16.91
CA LEU A 76 -1.59 -4.51 18.31
C LEU A 76 -2.98 -3.85 18.42
N PRO A 77 -3.66 -3.93 19.56
CA PRO A 77 -4.96 -3.28 19.76
C PRO A 77 -4.95 -1.79 19.40
N THR A 78 -3.82 -1.10 19.61
CA THR A 78 -3.62 0.32 19.28
C THR A 78 -3.57 0.62 17.77
N ASN A 79 -3.40 -0.41 16.94
CA ASN A 79 -3.29 -0.29 15.49
C ASN A 79 -4.50 -0.89 14.76
N THR A 80 -5.45 -1.52 15.47
CA THR A 80 -6.64 -2.15 14.87
C THR A 80 -7.42 -1.16 14.02
N GLU A 81 -7.74 0.03 14.55
CA GLU A 81 -8.45 1.08 13.82
C GLU A 81 -7.70 1.53 12.55
N LYS A 82 -6.36 1.62 12.62
CA LYS A 82 -5.52 1.99 11.46
C LYS A 82 -5.54 0.90 10.38
N ILE A 83 -5.52 -0.36 10.79
CA ILE A 83 -5.59 -1.50 9.86
C ILE A 83 -6.98 -1.57 9.23
N GLU A 84 -8.05 -1.38 9.99
CA GLU A 84 -9.42 -1.31 9.46
C GLU A 84 -9.60 -0.15 8.48
N ALA A 85 -9.08 1.03 8.79
CA ALA A 85 -9.06 2.15 7.86
C ALA A 85 -8.27 1.81 6.58
N THR A 86 -7.17 1.06 6.70
CA THR A 86 -6.39 0.58 5.55
C THR A 86 -7.21 -0.39 4.70
N LEU A 87 -7.99 -1.29 5.30
CA LEU A 87 -8.86 -2.22 4.57
C LEU A 87 -9.92 -1.46 3.74
N ILE A 88 -10.54 -0.42 4.31
CA ILE A 88 -11.47 0.45 3.59
C ILE A 88 -10.77 1.17 2.43
N GLN A 89 -9.54 1.64 2.64
CA GLN A 89 -8.75 2.25 1.56
C GLN A 89 -8.43 1.26 0.44
N VAL A 90 -8.09 0.00 0.77
CA VAL A 90 -7.90 -1.05 -0.23
C VAL A 90 -9.17 -1.25 -1.05
N GLU A 91 -10.33 -1.39 -0.38
CA GLU A 91 -11.62 -1.54 -1.05
C GLU A 91 -11.93 -0.39 -2.01
N ASN A 92 -11.75 0.85 -1.56
CA ASN A 92 -11.98 2.05 -2.37
C ASN A 92 -11.03 2.17 -3.58
N MET A 93 -9.83 1.59 -3.50
CA MET A 93 -8.83 1.62 -4.56
C MET A 93 -8.91 0.42 -5.52
N LEU A 94 -9.82 -0.54 -5.30
CA LEU A 94 -9.95 -1.70 -6.19
C LEU A 94 -10.31 -1.30 -7.63
N ASN A 95 -11.04 -0.19 -7.81
CA ASN A 95 -11.49 0.30 -9.12
C ASN A 95 -10.37 0.85 -10.01
N ILE A 96 -9.22 1.24 -9.43
CA ILE A 96 -8.06 1.75 -10.17
C ILE A 96 -7.03 0.66 -10.49
N PHE A 97 -7.23 -0.57 -10.00
CA PHE A 97 -6.33 -1.68 -10.28
C PHE A 97 -6.61 -2.28 -11.65
N ASP A 98 -5.76 -1.95 -12.62
CA ASP A 98 -5.83 -2.48 -13.97
C ASP A 98 -5.01 -3.79 -14.13
N ARG A 99 -5.38 -4.59 -15.14
CA ARG A 99 -4.76 -5.89 -15.42
C ARG A 99 -3.26 -5.78 -15.71
N GLU A 100 -2.82 -4.72 -16.38
CA GLU A 100 -1.42 -4.56 -16.77
C GLU A 100 -0.54 -4.29 -15.54
N SER A 101 -0.98 -3.40 -14.65
CA SER A 101 -0.32 -3.14 -13.37
C SER A 101 -0.27 -4.39 -12.48
N ILE A 102 -1.35 -5.16 -12.43
CA ILE A 102 -1.40 -6.42 -11.68
C ILE A 102 -0.36 -7.42 -12.19
N LEU A 103 -0.25 -7.61 -13.51
CA LEU A 103 0.72 -8.55 -14.08
C LEU A 103 2.17 -8.08 -13.86
N LYS A 104 2.41 -6.77 -13.88
CA LYS A 104 3.74 -6.20 -13.62
C LYS A 104 4.17 -6.36 -12.17
N ALA A 105 3.26 -6.19 -11.22
CA ALA A 105 3.56 -6.13 -9.78
C ALA A 105 2.90 -7.27 -8.97
N ILE A 106 2.69 -8.44 -9.60
CA ILE A 106 1.86 -9.52 -9.06
C ILE A 106 2.27 -9.96 -7.65
N ASP A 107 3.57 -9.92 -7.35
CA ASP A 107 4.12 -10.25 -6.04
C ASP A 107 3.67 -9.27 -4.94
N LEU A 108 3.59 -7.97 -5.23
CA LEU A 108 3.10 -6.95 -4.29
C LEU A 108 1.61 -7.13 -4.02
N TYR A 109 0.81 -7.42 -5.05
CA TYR A 109 -0.60 -7.74 -4.90
C TYR A 109 -0.80 -9.00 -4.04
N ILE A 110 -0.08 -10.08 -4.35
CA ILE A 110 -0.12 -11.32 -3.57
C ILE A 110 0.28 -11.05 -2.12
N ALA A 111 1.31 -10.23 -1.88
CA ALA A 111 1.74 -9.87 -0.54
C ALA A 111 0.65 -9.10 0.22
N LEU A 112 -0.01 -8.12 -0.41
CA LEU A 112 -1.11 -7.37 0.19
C LEU A 112 -2.26 -8.30 0.55
N PHE A 113 -2.75 -9.09 -0.41
CA PHE A 113 -3.88 -9.99 -0.17
C PHE A 113 -3.54 -11.04 0.90
N ARG A 114 -2.31 -11.55 0.91
CA ARG A 114 -1.85 -12.46 1.97
C ARG A 114 -1.90 -11.79 3.34
N ARG A 115 -1.50 -10.51 3.45
CA ARG A 115 -1.60 -9.75 4.72
C ARG A 115 -3.05 -9.50 5.14
N ILE A 116 -3.93 -9.16 4.21
CA ILE A 116 -5.37 -9.00 4.47
C ILE A 116 -5.97 -10.32 4.97
N LEU A 117 -5.69 -11.44 4.30
CA LEU A 117 -6.18 -12.76 4.72
C LEU A 117 -5.65 -13.16 6.09
N GLN A 118 -4.35 -12.92 6.35
CA GLN A 118 -3.76 -13.15 7.66
C GLN A 118 -4.43 -12.31 8.75
N TYR A 119 -4.84 -11.07 8.43
CA TYR A 119 -5.58 -10.24 9.36
C TYR A 119 -6.90 -10.88 9.78
N PHE A 120 -7.70 -11.30 8.81
CA PHE A 120 -9.02 -11.89 9.09
C PHE A 120 -8.97 -13.30 9.70
N LEU A 121 -7.92 -14.07 9.43
CA LEU A 121 -7.78 -15.43 9.97
C LEU A 121 -7.38 -15.46 11.46
N ARG A 122 -7.06 -14.30 12.05
CA ARG A 122 -6.76 -14.21 13.48
C ARG A 122 -7.94 -14.68 14.34
N PRO A 123 -7.66 -15.35 15.47
CA PRO A 123 -8.70 -15.75 16.41
C PRO A 123 -9.59 -14.59 16.86
N GLU A 124 -9.01 -13.41 17.06
CA GLU A 124 -9.67 -12.19 17.50
C GLU A 124 -10.67 -11.65 16.46
N CYS A 125 -10.36 -11.78 15.17
CA CYS A 125 -11.22 -11.29 14.07
C CYS A 125 -12.34 -12.28 13.70
N LYS A 126 -12.26 -13.55 14.10
CA LYS A 126 -13.29 -14.57 13.80
C LYS A 126 -14.65 -14.28 14.43
N VAL A 127 -14.70 -13.45 15.48
CA VAL A 127 -15.95 -13.06 16.14
C VAL A 127 -16.75 -12.07 15.28
N ILE A 128 -16.09 -11.24 14.48
CA ILE A 128 -16.73 -10.16 13.70
C ILE A 128 -17.54 -10.73 12.52
N PHE A 129 -17.06 -11.81 11.88
CA PHE A 129 -17.77 -12.44 10.75
C PHE A 129 -19.04 -13.22 11.14
N GLN A 130 -19.32 -13.41 12.43
CA GLN A 130 -20.61 -13.93 12.90
C GLN A 130 -21.66 -12.83 13.09
N CYS A 131 -21.26 -11.55 13.14
CA CYS A 131 -22.15 -10.42 13.42
C CYS A 131 -22.48 -9.56 12.19
N CYS A 132 -21.81 -9.74 11.05
CA CYS A 132 -22.22 -9.08 9.81
C CYS A 132 -23.40 -9.83 9.16
N PRO A 133 -24.54 -9.18 8.88
CA PRO A 133 -25.62 -9.79 8.12
C PRO A 133 -25.10 -10.13 6.73
N ARG A 134 -25.29 -11.38 6.31
CA ARG A 134 -25.04 -11.79 4.93
C ARG A 134 -26.02 -11.00 4.05
N TYR A 135 -25.50 -10.16 3.16
CA TYR A 135 -26.25 -9.63 2.03
C TYR A 135 -26.64 -10.75 1.07
#